data_AF-A0A7Y2J1J5-F1
#
_entry.id   AF-A0A7Y2J1J5-F1
#
_cell.length_a   1.000
_cell.length_b   1.000
_cell.length_c   1.000
_cell.angle_alpha   90.00
_cell.angle_beta   90.00
_cell.angle_gamma   90.00
#
_symmetry.space_group_name_H-M   'P 1'
#
loop_
_entity.id
_entity.type
_entity.pdbx_description
1 polymer ?
#
loop_
_entity_poly.entity_id
_entity_poly.type
_entity_poly.pdbx_seq_one_letter_code
_entity_poly.pdbx_strand_id
1 'polypeptide(L)'
;MKRITTVLILLSVFFGSAQQQIYNLTFEDGTDGSNPAYWNVFESDTPAVEIVTNPDPDGVNTDAATKVLKLNVLTANACYAGAETQHAILGTWVLEAGVMSNESISMMVNKSTIGRIGVKFVNATNGTIFELTSQTNTVTDQWELLSWDISAFSASGENNNIDQLVLFSDFTCGDPDRTGPSVTYIDNISWGALKTGDPVLPTCSDGIKNGDEDGVDCGGSSCGPCETFPFDFETATPFVGADGASFSIVADGGNMVGEIQNSNAQAFSNVQIVTASLDFSGSPKGFSMRVRGDRATPVLFKVEQDGNFAVNFENSQSYTTPGQWQTLIFDFTGESSAGVLNKTVIFFDISGSPSAPTTLDTFQFDDIIFDELSTLSTSEFSTLQSKVFPNPSSDTWTVQSTKTIRTIELFDILGKRIRSFSPNSFETIISGDQLESGMYFVKIKGEKGSDTIRLIKK
;
A
#
# COMPACT_ATOMS: atom_id res chain seq x y z
N MET A 1 51.14 51.36 17.55
CA MET A 1 50.48 50.17 18.14
C MET A 1 49.42 49.67 17.17
N LYS A 2 49.65 48.53 16.51
CA LYS A 2 48.58 47.68 15.99
C LYS A 2 49.02 46.24 16.22
N ARG A 3 48.35 45.57 17.15
CA ARG A 3 48.58 44.16 17.49
C ARG A 3 47.84 43.32 16.45
N ILE A 4 48.56 42.44 15.75
CA ILE A 4 47.96 41.43 14.90
C ILE A 4 47.85 40.18 15.76
N THR A 5 46.62 39.84 16.15
CA THR A 5 46.30 38.61 16.89
C THR A 5 45.98 37.53 15.86
N THR A 6 46.89 36.58 15.67
CA THR A 6 46.64 35.39 14.85
C THR A 6 45.84 34.40 15.67
N VAL A 7 44.58 34.17 15.29
CA VAL A 7 43.73 33.11 15.87
C VAL A 7 43.98 31.83 15.08
N LEU A 8 44.55 30.82 15.75
CA LEU A 8 44.71 29.48 15.20
C LEU A 8 43.39 28.72 15.45
N ILE A 9 42.58 28.53 14.41
CA ILE A 9 41.37 27.69 14.50
C ILE A 9 41.83 26.24 14.35
N LEU A 10 41.73 25.47 15.45
CA LEU A 10 41.95 24.03 15.45
C LEU A 10 40.74 23.37 14.79
N LEU A 11 40.89 22.93 13.54
CA LEU A 11 39.87 22.17 12.83
C LEU A 11 39.87 20.73 13.37
N SER A 12 38.99 20.42 14.32
CA SER A 12 38.72 19.05 14.77
C SER A 12 37.90 18.33 13.70
N VAL A 13 38.59 17.58 12.83
CA VAL A 13 37.97 16.62 11.93
C VAL A 13 37.55 15.41 12.76
N PHE A 14 36.25 15.19 12.93
CA PHE A 14 35.71 13.95 13.47
C PHE A 14 35.91 12.86 12.41
N PHE A 15 36.93 12.03 12.57
CA PHE A 15 36.99 10.74 11.89
C PHE A 15 36.04 9.81 12.63
N GLY A 16 34.89 9.49 12.03
CA GLY A 16 34.08 8.33 12.44
C GLY A 16 34.95 7.09 12.27
N SER A 17 35.47 6.56 13.37
CA SER A 17 36.27 5.35 13.36
C SER A 17 35.30 4.17 13.45
N ALA A 18 35.37 3.24 12.48
CA ALA A 18 34.75 1.93 12.65
C ALA A 18 35.32 1.31 13.94
N GLN A 19 34.44 0.94 14.86
CA GLN A 19 34.83 0.46 16.18
C GLN A 19 34.36 -0.97 16.36
N GLN A 20 35.28 -1.81 16.82
CA GLN A 20 34.95 -3.13 17.33
C GLN A 20 34.04 -2.98 18.55
N GLN A 21 32.85 -3.57 18.51
CA GLN A 21 31.90 -3.49 19.62
C GLN A 21 31.23 -4.84 19.90
N ILE A 22 30.70 -4.93 21.11
CA ILE A 22 29.78 -6.01 21.48
C ILE A 22 28.37 -5.48 21.28
N TYR A 23 27.62 -6.12 20.40
CA TYR A 23 26.19 -5.93 20.28
C TYR A 23 25.53 -6.69 21.42
N ASN A 24 24.74 -5.98 22.22
CA ASN A 24 23.93 -6.53 23.30
C ASN A 24 22.48 -6.18 23.02
N LEU A 25 21.80 -7.07 22.31
CA LEU A 25 20.40 -6.90 21.99
C LEU A 25 19.57 -7.46 23.15
N THR A 26 19.03 -6.54 23.92
CA THR A 26 18.09 -6.80 25.02
C THR A 26 16.71 -6.28 24.61
N PHE A 27 15.70 -6.54 25.43
CA PHE A 27 14.32 -6.11 25.16
C PHE A 27 13.81 -5.08 26.17
N GLU A 28 14.69 -4.57 27.03
CA GLU A 28 14.40 -3.52 28.01
C GLU A 28 13.98 -2.21 27.36
N ASP A 29 13.09 -1.46 28.03
CA ASP A 29 12.55 -0.19 27.52
C ASP A 29 13.67 0.75 27.01
N GLY A 30 13.61 1.11 25.73
CA GLY A 30 14.54 2.05 25.10
C GLY A 30 15.80 1.39 24.51
N THR A 31 15.89 0.06 24.49
CA THR A 31 16.95 -0.68 23.79
C THR A 31 16.51 -1.11 22.39
N ASP A 32 17.46 -1.42 21.50
CA ASP A 32 17.21 -1.71 20.09
C ASP A 32 16.24 -2.89 19.86
N GLY A 33 16.14 -3.84 20.80
CA GLY A 33 15.23 -4.98 20.67
C GLY A 33 13.81 -4.70 21.16
N SER A 34 13.62 -3.64 21.95
CA SER A 34 12.38 -3.38 22.70
C SER A 34 11.20 -2.90 21.87
N ASN A 35 11.42 -2.51 20.61
CA ASN A 35 10.35 -2.07 19.71
C ASN A 35 9.87 -3.25 18.82
N PRO A 36 8.64 -3.78 19.02
CA PRO A 36 8.09 -4.83 18.16
C PRO A 36 8.07 -4.46 16.68
N ALA A 37 7.95 -3.17 16.35
CA ALA A 37 7.91 -2.68 14.97
C ALA A 37 9.23 -2.90 14.21
N TYR A 38 10.32 -3.19 14.92
CA TYR A 38 11.61 -3.50 14.31
C TYR A 38 11.74 -4.95 13.88
N TRP A 39 10.73 -5.77 14.13
CA TRP A 39 10.74 -7.19 13.85
C TRP A 39 9.66 -7.56 12.85
N ASN A 40 10.06 -8.31 11.82
CA ASN A 40 9.14 -9.05 10.97
C ASN A 40 9.00 -10.47 11.53
N VAL A 41 7.77 -10.97 11.64
CA VAL A 41 7.54 -12.39 11.88
C VAL A 41 7.22 -13.05 10.55
N PHE A 42 7.90 -14.14 10.27
CA PHE A 42 7.60 -14.95 9.10
C PHE A 42 6.84 -16.19 9.52
N GLU A 43 5.78 -16.47 8.76
CA GLU A 43 4.93 -17.64 8.90
C GLU A 43 4.12 -17.69 10.22
N SER A 44 3.68 -16.57 10.80
CA SER A 44 2.73 -16.57 11.94
C SER A 44 1.59 -15.56 11.77
N ASP A 45 0.36 -16.00 12.02
CA ASP A 45 -0.86 -15.18 11.99
C ASP A 45 -1.19 -14.66 13.41
N THR A 46 -0.48 -13.61 13.86
CA THR A 46 -0.77 -12.71 15.01
C THR A 46 -0.65 -13.22 16.48
N PRO A 47 -0.14 -12.39 17.42
CA PRO A 47 0.63 -11.16 17.20
C PRO A 47 2.07 -11.49 16.78
N ALA A 48 2.57 -10.69 15.84
CA ALA A 48 3.98 -10.67 15.47
C ALA A 48 4.78 -10.11 16.66
N VAL A 49 5.81 -10.85 17.12
CA VAL A 49 6.80 -10.44 18.14
C VAL A 49 6.19 -9.68 19.34
N GLU A 50 5.97 -10.39 20.45
CA GLU A 50 5.55 -9.74 21.69
C GLU A 50 6.77 -9.42 22.56
N ILE A 51 6.87 -8.19 23.07
CA ILE A 51 7.81 -7.87 24.16
C ILE A 51 7.05 -7.92 25.49
N VAL A 52 7.39 -8.90 26.32
CA VAL A 52 6.68 -9.17 27.58
C VAL A 52 7.63 -9.09 28.76
N THR A 53 7.10 -8.88 29.97
CA THR A 53 7.90 -9.06 31.19
C THR A 53 8.29 -10.54 31.32
N ASN A 54 9.53 -10.80 31.74
CA ASN A 54 10.06 -12.14 31.97
C ASN A 54 9.05 -12.98 32.78
N PRO A 55 8.42 -14.00 32.16
CA PRO A 55 7.36 -14.76 32.81
C PRO A 55 7.88 -15.71 33.88
N ASP A 56 9.13 -16.17 33.73
CA ASP A 56 9.72 -17.25 34.51
C ASP A 56 11.12 -16.84 34.99
N PRO A 57 11.26 -15.99 36.02
CA PRO A 57 12.57 -15.55 36.52
C PRO A 57 13.33 -16.69 37.21
N ASP A 58 14.09 -17.46 36.44
CA ASP A 58 14.84 -18.64 36.87
C ASP A 58 16.13 -18.86 36.06
N GLY A 59 16.81 -20.00 36.28
CA GLY A 59 17.92 -20.43 35.43
C GLY A 59 19.00 -19.36 35.25
N VAL A 60 19.27 -18.99 34.00
CA VAL A 60 20.22 -17.92 33.64
C VAL A 60 19.60 -16.52 33.59
N ASN A 61 18.27 -16.38 33.63
CA ASN A 61 17.55 -15.09 33.59
C ASN A 61 16.64 -14.94 34.83
N THR A 62 17.23 -14.48 35.92
CA THR A 62 16.60 -14.50 37.26
C THR A 62 15.88 -13.21 37.65
N ASP A 63 15.92 -12.17 36.81
CA ASP A 63 15.27 -10.90 37.11
C ASP A 63 13.82 -10.91 36.60
N ALA A 64 12.88 -10.66 37.49
CA ALA A 64 11.45 -10.61 37.17
C ALA A 64 11.02 -9.28 36.52
N ALA A 65 11.89 -8.27 36.53
CA ALA A 65 11.61 -6.96 35.95
C ALA A 65 12.04 -6.85 34.49
N THR A 66 12.90 -7.74 34.00
CA THR A 66 13.40 -7.71 32.63
C THR A 66 12.29 -7.96 31.62
N LYS A 67 12.49 -7.43 30.42
CA LYS A 67 11.64 -7.63 29.25
C LYS A 67 12.31 -8.64 28.34
N VAL A 68 11.49 -9.47 27.71
CA VAL A 68 11.95 -10.56 26.84
C VAL A 68 11.12 -10.60 25.57
N LEU A 69 11.74 -11.03 24.48
CA LEU A 69 11.04 -11.38 23.25
C LEU A 69 10.24 -12.66 23.48
N LYS A 70 8.99 -12.67 23.03
CA LYS A 70 8.12 -13.85 23.02
C LYS A 70 7.68 -14.14 21.58
N LEU A 71 7.90 -15.38 21.17
CA LEU A 71 7.48 -15.94 19.89
C LEU A 71 6.51 -17.09 20.14
N ASN A 72 5.33 -17.01 19.53
CA ASN A 72 4.33 -18.09 19.54
C ASN A 72 4.37 -18.80 18.19
N VAL A 73 4.69 -20.09 18.18
CA VAL A 73 4.67 -20.92 16.98
C VAL A 73 3.51 -21.91 17.07
N LEU A 74 2.52 -21.75 16.21
CA LEU A 74 1.38 -22.63 16.03
C LEU A 74 1.80 -23.92 15.31
N THR A 75 1.01 -24.98 15.51
CA THR A 75 1.22 -26.28 14.87
C THR A 75 1.26 -26.20 13.35
N ALA A 76 0.48 -25.31 12.75
CA ALA A 76 0.38 -25.15 11.30
C ALA A 76 1.48 -24.28 10.67
N ASN A 77 2.29 -23.57 11.47
CA ASN A 77 3.32 -22.71 10.92
C ASN A 77 4.43 -23.53 10.24
N ALA A 78 5.12 -22.91 9.28
CA ALA A 78 6.19 -23.57 8.54
C ALA A 78 7.29 -24.12 9.46
N CYS A 79 8.05 -25.07 8.95
CA CYS A 79 9.12 -25.73 9.71
C CYS A 79 10.25 -24.78 10.13
N TYR A 80 10.31 -23.59 9.56
CA TYR A 80 11.30 -22.55 9.85
C TYR A 80 10.71 -21.34 10.59
N ALA A 81 9.50 -21.40 11.15
CA ALA A 81 8.86 -20.24 11.80
C ALA A 81 9.77 -19.49 12.81
N GLY A 82 9.74 -18.16 12.73
CA GLY A 82 10.66 -17.30 13.47
C GLY A 82 10.39 -15.81 13.29
N ALA A 83 11.35 -15.00 13.71
CA ALA A 83 11.32 -13.56 13.59
C ALA A 83 12.68 -13.02 13.12
N GLU A 84 12.67 -11.91 12.41
CA GLU A 84 13.86 -11.23 11.93
C GLU A 84 13.77 -9.74 12.19
N THR A 85 14.89 -9.09 12.43
CA THR A 85 14.92 -7.63 12.47
C THR A 85 14.69 -7.07 11.07
N GLN A 86 14.11 -5.88 10.95
CA GLN A 86 14.16 -5.11 9.72
C GLN A 86 15.63 -4.78 9.38
N HIS A 87 15.92 -4.64 8.08
CA HIS A 87 17.26 -4.28 7.63
C HIS A 87 17.74 -2.96 8.24
N ALA A 88 19.03 -2.90 8.59
CA ALA A 88 19.75 -1.73 9.11
C ALA A 88 19.27 -1.14 10.45
N ILE A 89 18.23 -1.72 11.08
CA ILE A 89 17.67 -1.22 12.34
C ILE A 89 18.64 -1.37 13.52
N LEU A 90 19.58 -2.32 13.44
CA LEU A 90 20.66 -2.52 14.39
C LEU A 90 21.98 -1.87 13.94
N GLY A 91 21.94 -1.10 12.84
CA GLY A 91 23.11 -0.63 12.11
C GLY A 91 23.68 -1.71 11.20
N THR A 92 24.88 -1.47 10.69
CA THR A 92 25.59 -2.46 9.85
C THR A 92 26.90 -2.89 10.47
N TRP A 93 27.27 -4.14 10.24
CA TRP A 93 28.50 -4.73 10.76
C TRP A 93 29.15 -5.75 9.82
N VAL A 94 30.38 -6.13 10.16
CA VAL A 94 31.14 -7.20 9.51
C VAL A 94 31.84 -8.04 10.57
N LEU A 95 31.95 -9.35 10.34
CA LEU A 95 32.71 -10.25 11.20
C LEU A 95 34.19 -10.26 10.78
N GLU A 96 35.09 -9.85 11.68
CA GLU A 96 36.53 -9.91 11.44
C GLU A 96 37.14 -11.23 11.93
N ALA A 97 37.93 -11.87 11.09
CA ALA A 97 38.63 -13.12 11.41
C ALA A 97 39.72 -12.91 12.47
N GLY A 98 39.82 -13.83 13.43
CA GLY A 98 40.83 -13.78 14.50
C GLY A 98 40.52 -12.79 15.62
N VAL A 99 39.30 -12.23 15.65
CA VAL A 99 38.80 -11.41 16.74
C VAL A 99 37.86 -12.26 17.59
N MET A 100 38.30 -12.67 18.78
CA MET A 100 37.58 -13.64 19.63
C MET A 100 36.11 -13.29 19.90
N SER A 101 35.77 -12.00 20.01
CA SER A 101 34.37 -11.58 20.22
C SER A 101 33.46 -11.85 19.01
N ASN A 102 34.03 -12.00 17.82
CA ASN A 102 33.30 -12.24 16.56
C ASN A 102 33.14 -13.73 16.27
N GLU A 103 33.66 -14.60 17.13
CA GLU A 103 33.69 -16.05 16.94
C GLU A 103 32.48 -16.74 17.57
N SER A 104 31.66 -16.02 18.36
CA SER A 104 30.47 -16.58 18.98
C SER A 104 29.29 -15.61 18.96
N ILE A 105 28.09 -16.14 18.79
CA ILE A 105 26.83 -15.50 19.15
C ILE A 105 26.15 -16.31 20.25
N SER A 106 25.47 -15.64 21.17
CA SER A 106 24.76 -16.29 22.27
C SER A 106 23.43 -15.61 22.54
N MET A 107 22.48 -16.36 23.11
CA MET A 107 21.21 -15.82 23.61
C MET A 107 20.67 -16.68 24.74
N MET A 108 19.96 -16.03 25.68
CA MET A 108 19.18 -16.72 26.70
C MET A 108 17.84 -17.16 26.10
N VAL A 109 17.43 -18.38 26.39
CA VAL A 109 16.26 -19.01 25.78
C VAL A 109 15.47 -19.76 26.84
N ASN A 110 14.14 -19.60 26.82
CA ASN A 110 13.20 -20.42 27.58
C ASN A 110 12.10 -20.89 26.63
N LYS A 111 11.90 -22.21 26.51
CA LYS A 111 10.94 -22.82 25.59
C LYS A 111 9.96 -23.73 26.32
N SER A 112 8.72 -23.76 25.86
CA SER A 112 7.70 -24.69 26.35
C SER A 112 7.89 -26.13 25.87
N THR A 113 8.83 -26.38 24.95
CA THR A 113 9.13 -27.71 24.38
C THR A 113 10.63 -27.84 24.09
N ILE A 114 11.13 -29.08 24.04
CA ILE A 114 12.45 -29.38 23.47
C ILE A 114 12.35 -29.33 21.95
N GLY A 115 13.19 -28.52 21.32
CA GLY A 115 13.22 -28.32 19.87
C GLY A 115 14.48 -27.60 19.40
N ARG A 116 14.72 -27.60 18.09
CA ARG A 116 15.87 -26.90 17.54
C ARG A 116 15.59 -25.40 17.51
N ILE A 117 16.59 -24.62 17.88
CA ILE A 117 16.60 -23.17 17.77
C ILE A 117 17.71 -22.76 16.82
N GLY A 118 17.51 -21.66 16.10
CA GLY A 118 18.51 -21.21 15.16
C GLY A 118 18.69 -19.72 15.10
N VAL A 119 19.83 -19.35 14.53
CA VAL A 119 20.25 -17.98 14.31
C VAL A 119 20.86 -17.83 12.93
N LYS A 120 20.61 -16.69 12.30
CA LYS A 120 21.11 -16.36 10.97
C LYS A 120 21.44 -14.88 10.85
N PHE A 121 22.49 -14.59 10.09
CA PHE A 121 22.83 -13.24 9.66
C PHE A 121 22.65 -13.10 8.15
N VAL A 122 22.11 -11.95 7.76
CA VAL A 122 21.82 -11.58 6.38
C VAL A 122 22.47 -10.22 6.08
N ASN A 123 22.99 -10.05 4.87
CA ASN A 123 23.48 -8.76 4.39
C ASN A 123 22.38 -7.94 3.73
N ALA A 124 22.64 -6.65 3.52
CA ALA A 124 21.67 -5.71 2.93
C ALA A 124 21.18 -6.08 1.52
N THR A 125 21.76 -7.09 0.87
CA THR A 125 21.34 -7.61 -0.44
C THR A 125 20.63 -8.97 -0.35
N ASN A 126 20.18 -9.36 0.86
CA ASN A 126 19.55 -10.66 1.16
C ASN A 126 20.49 -11.87 1.05
N GLY A 127 21.80 -11.66 1.01
CA GLY A 127 22.81 -12.73 1.06
C GLY A 127 22.92 -13.31 2.47
N THR A 128 22.88 -14.65 2.59
CA THR A 128 23.03 -15.34 3.88
C THR A 128 24.50 -15.48 4.24
N ILE A 129 24.91 -14.94 5.40
CA ILE A 129 26.27 -15.10 5.93
C ILE A 129 26.41 -16.48 6.57
N PHE A 130 25.44 -16.82 7.43
CA PHE A 130 25.30 -18.14 8.03
C PHE A 130 23.85 -18.42 8.40
N GLU A 131 23.53 -19.71 8.53
CA GLU A 131 22.27 -20.19 9.07
C GLU A 131 22.58 -21.41 9.95
N LEU A 132 22.45 -21.24 11.26
CA LEU A 132 22.79 -22.27 12.24
C LEU A 132 21.51 -22.71 12.96
N THR A 133 20.98 -23.88 12.59
CA THR A 133 19.65 -24.37 13.01
C THR A 133 19.69 -25.77 13.63
N SER A 134 20.86 -26.22 14.07
CA SER A 134 21.08 -27.57 14.60
C SER A 134 21.10 -27.65 16.13
N GLN A 135 21.18 -26.51 16.82
CA GLN A 135 21.25 -26.49 18.29
C GLN A 135 19.88 -26.75 18.88
N THR A 136 19.81 -27.57 19.93
CA THR A 136 18.57 -27.97 20.60
C THR A 136 18.62 -27.48 22.05
N ASN A 137 17.54 -26.89 22.55
CA ASN A 137 17.42 -26.53 23.97
C ASN A 137 17.39 -27.81 24.84
N THR A 138 17.94 -27.74 26.04
CA THR A 138 18.10 -28.89 26.95
C THR A 138 17.08 -28.91 28.07
N VAL A 139 16.43 -27.77 28.35
CA VAL A 139 15.39 -27.63 29.38
C VAL A 139 14.10 -27.06 28.80
N THR A 140 12.98 -27.29 29.49
CA THR A 140 11.65 -26.71 29.16
C THR A 140 11.17 -25.85 30.31
N ASP A 141 10.46 -24.77 30.00
CA ASP A 141 9.89 -23.82 30.97
C ASP A 141 10.94 -23.33 32.00
N GLN A 142 12.18 -23.16 31.53
CA GLN A 142 13.33 -22.71 32.31
C GLN A 142 14.32 -22.00 31.37
N TRP A 143 14.98 -20.95 31.85
CA TRP A 143 16.02 -20.25 31.09
C TRP A 143 17.34 -21.01 31.04
N GLU A 144 17.89 -21.16 29.82
CA GLU A 144 19.25 -21.59 29.55
C GLU A 144 19.98 -20.64 28.59
N LEU A 145 21.31 -20.65 28.62
CA LEU A 145 22.15 -19.90 27.68
C LEU A 145 22.57 -20.82 26.54
N LEU A 146 22.21 -20.46 25.31
CA LEU A 146 22.67 -21.12 24.11
C LEU A 146 23.72 -20.26 23.40
N SER A 147 24.73 -20.92 22.84
CA SER A 147 25.82 -20.26 22.12
C SER A 147 26.24 -21.08 20.92
N TRP A 148 26.47 -20.37 19.80
CA TRP A 148 26.89 -20.91 18.52
C TRP A 148 28.29 -20.41 18.19
N ASP A 149 29.11 -21.30 17.65
CA ASP A 149 30.38 -20.95 17.02
C ASP A 149 30.10 -20.37 15.62
N ILE A 150 30.52 -19.13 15.41
CA ILE A 150 30.42 -18.41 14.14
C ILE A 150 31.79 -18.05 13.55
N SER A 151 32.89 -18.57 14.13
CA SER A 151 34.27 -18.27 13.73
C SER A 151 34.56 -18.54 12.25
N ALA A 152 33.89 -19.53 11.65
CA ALA A 152 34.08 -19.88 10.25
C ALA A 152 33.46 -18.86 9.27
N PHE A 153 32.51 -18.02 9.71
CA PHE A 153 31.71 -17.20 8.81
C PHE A 153 32.29 -15.82 8.52
N SER A 154 33.36 -15.42 9.22
CA SER A 154 34.15 -14.25 8.82
C SER A 154 34.80 -14.42 7.44
N ALA A 155 34.93 -15.67 6.96
CA ALA A 155 35.47 -16.00 5.65
C ALA A 155 34.39 -16.13 4.55
N SER A 156 33.11 -15.93 4.88
CA SER A 156 32.02 -15.97 3.88
C SER A 156 32.21 -14.86 2.84
N GLY A 157 31.93 -15.15 1.56
CA GLY A 157 31.89 -14.13 0.51
C GLY A 157 30.79 -13.09 0.74
N GLU A 158 29.76 -13.46 1.49
CA GLU A 158 28.63 -12.61 1.86
C GLU A 158 28.87 -11.78 3.13
N ASN A 159 30.03 -11.95 3.80
CA ASN A 159 30.42 -11.19 5.01
C ASN A 159 30.80 -9.74 4.66
N ASN A 160 29.80 -8.99 4.21
CA ASN A 160 29.88 -7.59 3.90
C ASN A 160 28.51 -6.98 4.19
N ASN A 161 28.48 -5.78 4.78
CA ASN A 161 27.26 -5.04 5.05
C ASN A 161 26.15 -5.89 5.72
N ILE A 162 26.51 -6.65 6.75
CA ILE A 162 25.55 -7.41 7.56
C ILE A 162 24.68 -6.40 8.30
N ASP A 163 23.37 -6.56 8.24
CA ASP A 163 22.44 -5.56 8.78
C ASP A 163 21.13 -6.16 9.32
N GLN A 164 21.02 -7.50 9.33
CA GLN A 164 19.83 -8.20 9.80
C GLN A 164 20.19 -9.45 10.63
N LEU A 165 19.47 -9.61 11.74
CA LEU A 165 19.46 -10.79 12.60
C LEU A 165 18.15 -11.57 12.40
N VAL A 166 18.26 -12.87 12.17
CA VAL A 166 17.13 -13.79 12.04
C VAL A 166 17.18 -14.83 13.16
N LEU A 167 16.05 -15.04 13.83
CA LEU A 167 15.84 -15.99 14.92
C LEU A 167 14.82 -17.05 14.52
N PHE A 168 15.24 -18.31 14.57
CA PHE A 168 14.35 -19.45 14.33
C PHE A 168 13.89 -20.00 15.67
N SER A 169 12.60 -19.84 16.00
CA SER A 169 12.08 -20.22 17.31
C SER A 169 12.06 -21.74 17.51
N ASP A 170 11.64 -22.50 16.48
CA ASP A 170 11.46 -23.95 16.56
C ASP A 170 11.68 -24.61 15.19
N PHE A 171 12.94 -24.85 14.81
CA PHE A 171 13.30 -25.29 13.46
C PHE A 171 13.09 -26.80 13.27
N THR A 172 12.00 -27.18 12.60
CA THR A 172 11.64 -28.59 12.35
C THR A 172 11.91 -29.03 10.91
N CYS A 173 12.59 -28.23 10.08
CA CYS A 173 12.78 -28.62 8.68
C CYS A 173 13.70 -29.85 8.60
N GLY A 174 13.17 -30.93 8.02
CA GLY A 174 13.81 -32.24 7.96
C GLY A 174 13.50 -33.16 9.15
N ASP A 175 12.75 -32.68 10.15
CA ASP A 175 12.24 -33.45 11.29
C ASP A 175 10.73 -33.72 11.14
N PRO A 176 10.13 -34.59 11.99
CA PRO A 176 8.68 -34.72 12.04
C PRO A 176 7.98 -33.39 12.33
N ASP A 177 6.76 -33.25 11.81
CA ASP A 177 5.92 -32.07 12.05
C ASP A 177 5.66 -31.84 13.54
N ARG A 178 5.43 -30.57 13.90
CA ARG A 178 5.10 -30.18 15.27
C ARG A 178 3.86 -30.92 15.74
N THR A 179 3.89 -31.39 16.98
CA THR A 179 2.78 -32.12 17.59
C THR A 179 1.83 -31.20 18.38
N GLY A 180 2.22 -29.94 18.58
CA GLY A 180 1.46 -28.91 19.28
C GLY A 180 2.10 -27.53 19.09
N PRO A 181 1.47 -26.46 19.57
CA PRO A 181 2.08 -25.13 19.57
C PRO A 181 3.25 -25.07 20.56
N SER A 182 4.21 -24.18 20.30
CA SER A 182 5.33 -23.90 21.19
C SER A 182 5.47 -22.40 21.43
N VAL A 183 5.86 -22.04 22.66
CA VAL A 183 6.20 -20.67 23.05
C VAL A 183 7.70 -20.63 23.29
N THR A 184 8.36 -19.62 22.74
CA THR A 184 9.79 -19.37 22.92
C THR A 184 9.99 -17.96 23.43
N TYR A 185 10.67 -17.83 24.56
CA TYR A 185 11.18 -16.58 25.08
C TYR A 185 12.67 -16.45 24.79
N ILE A 186 13.10 -15.27 24.37
CA ILE A 186 14.50 -14.96 24.04
C ILE A 186 14.89 -13.67 24.74
N ASP A 187 16.10 -13.64 25.30
CA ASP A 187 16.69 -12.46 25.93
C ASP A 187 18.21 -12.43 25.75
N ASN A 188 18.82 -11.26 25.97
CA ASN A 188 20.27 -11.06 26.04
C ASN A 188 21.05 -11.70 24.88
N ILE A 189 20.69 -11.31 23.65
CA ILE A 189 21.40 -11.77 22.44
C ILE A 189 22.70 -10.97 22.33
N SER A 190 23.83 -11.66 22.24
CA SER A 190 25.16 -11.03 22.26
C SER A 190 26.11 -11.60 21.22
N TRP A 191 26.78 -10.73 20.47
CA TRP A 191 27.89 -11.04 19.56
C TRP A 191 28.84 -9.86 19.45
N GLY A 192 30.10 -10.11 19.10
CA GLY A 192 31.04 -9.07 18.68
C GLY A 192 31.02 -8.90 17.18
N ALA A 193 31.20 -7.66 16.71
CA ALA A 193 31.48 -7.37 15.31
C ALA A 193 32.12 -5.97 15.14
N LEU A 194 32.71 -5.76 13.97
CA LEU A 194 33.14 -4.43 13.55
C LEU A 194 31.92 -3.66 13.08
N LYS A 195 31.54 -2.59 13.78
CA LYS A 195 30.47 -1.69 13.34
C LYS A 195 30.91 -0.90 12.10
N THR A 196 30.12 -0.98 11.04
CA THR A 196 30.36 -0.27 9.77
C THR A 196 29.35 0.83 9.49
N GLY A 197 28.21 0.84 10.18
CA GLY A 197 27.17 1.87 10.04
C GLY A 197 26.36 2.01 11.33
N ASP A 198 25.92 3.24 11.61
CA ASP A 198 24.99 3.51 12.71
C ASP A 198 23.60 2.94 12.41
N PRO A 199 22.83 2.52 13.43
CA PRO A 199 21.41 2.23 13.28
C PRO A 199 20.70 3.37 12.55
N VAL A 200 19.96 3.02 11.50
CA VAL A 200 19.04 3.95 10.86
C VAL A 200 17.76 3.86 11.66
N LEU A 201 17.53 4.84 12.54
CA LEU A 201 16.25 4.95 13.23
C LEU A 201 15.17 5.25 12.20
N PRO A 202 13.96 4.66 12.32
CA PRO A 202 12.85 5.00 11.46
C PRO A 202 12.58 6.49 11.48
N THR A 203 12.56 7.10 10.30
CA THR A 203 12.11 8.47 10.15
C THR A 203 11.07 8.54 9.06
N CYS A 204 10.11 9.44 9.21
CA CYS A 204 9.07 9.71 8.21
C CYS A 204 9.60 10.45 6.98
N SER A 205 10.85 10.22 6.58
CA SER A 205 11.51 10.92 5.47
C SER A 205 12.78 10.22 4.96
N ASP A 206 13.05 8.97 5.37
CA ASP A 206 14.26 8.25 4.96
C ASP A 206 14.06 7.40 3.70
N GLY A 207 12.84 7.35 3.16
CA GLY A 207 12.49 6.65 1.94
C GLY A 207 12.40 5.14 2.12
N ILE A 208 12.34 4.64 3.36
CA ILE A 208 12.26 3.22 3.70
C ILE A 208 11.00 3.02 4.55
N LYS A 209 10.12 2.08 4.17
CA LYS A 209 9.02 1.67 5.06
C LYS A 209 9.60 0.88 6.24
N ASN A 210 9.80 1.55 7.37
CA ASN A 210 10.38 0.97 8.58
C ASN A 210 9.62 1.43 9.84
N GLY A 211 9.90 0.81 10.98
CA GLY A 211 9.14 1.11 12.20
C GLY A 211 7.65 0.72 12.06
N ASP A 212 6.75 1.59 12.53
CA ASP A 212 5.29 1.34 12.57
C ASP A 212 4.51 2.02 11.44
N GLU A 213 5.18 2.41 10.37
CA GLU A 213 4.59 3.11 9.22
C GLU A 213 3.57 2.24 8.44
N ASP A 214 2.49 2.87 7.95
CA ASP A 214 1.49 2.20 7.09
C ASP A 214 1.94 2.16 5.62
N GLY A 215 2.74 3.14 5.18
CA GLY A 215 3.39 3.24 3.87
C GLY A 215 4.81 3.79 4.04
N VAL A 216 5.60 3.92 2.95
CA VAL A 216 6.96 4.48 3.08
C VAL A 216 6.87 5.91 3.61
N ASP A 217 7.52 6.19 4.74
CA ASP A 217 7.58 7.49 5.39
C ASP A 217 6.20 8.06 5.84
N CYS A 218 5.16 7.22 5.94
CA CYS A 218 3.80 7.69 6.24
C CYS A 218 2.95 6.68 7.04
N GLY A 219 1.96 7.20 7.76
CA GLY A 219 1.07 6.43 8.62
C GLY A 219 1.69 6.02 9.96
N GLY A 220 1.12 5.01 10.59
CA GLY A 220 1.56 4.58 11.92
C GLY A 220 1.22 5.57 13.03
N SER A 221 1.88 5.40 14.19
CA SER A 221 1.71 6.31 15.34
C SER A 221 2.57 7.56 15.26
N SER A 222 3.61 7.55 14.43
CA SER A 222 4.66 8.58 14.43
C SER A 222 4.67 9.48 13.19
N CYS A 223 4.18 9.01 12.03
CA CYS A 223 4.24 9.74 10.77
C CYS A 223 2.92 10.39 10.37
N GLY A 224 2.99 11.35 9.44
CA GLY A 224 1.79 11.95 8.84
C GLY A 224 0.98 10.90 8.09
N PRO A 225 -0.36 11.03 7.97
CA PRO A 225 -1.17 10.05 7.27
C PRO A 225 -0.67 9.85 5.84
N CYS A 226 -0.67 8.60 5.38
CA CYS A 226 -0.35 8.31 3.99
C CYS A 226 -1.34 8.98 3.04
N GLU A 227 -0.83 9.37 1.88
CA GLU A 227 -1.65 9.87 0.79
C GLU A 227 -2.67 8.80 0.37
N THR A 228 -3.91 9.23 0.19
CA THR A 228 -5.03 8.37 -0.22
C THR A 228 -5.76 8.99 -1.39
N PHE A 229 -6.28 8.15 -2.28
CA PHE A 229 -7.19 8.58 -3.34
C PHE A 229 -8.45 9.25 -2.76
N PRO A 230 -9.04 10.25 -3.47
CA PRO A 230 -8.69 10.70 -4.81
C PRO A 230 -7.54 11.73 -4.87
N PHE A 231 -6.87 11.83 -6.02
CA PHE A 231 -5.90 12.89 -6.31
C PHE A 231 -6.48 13.87 -7.33
N ASP A 232 -6.73 15.11 -6.87
CA ASP A 232 -7.25 16.24 -7.65
C ASP A 232 -6.26 17.41 -7.77
N PHE A 233 -5.06 17.27 -7.19
CA PHE A 233 -3.95 18.25 -7.24
C PHE A 233 -4.26 19.65 -6.68
N GLU A 234 -5.38 19.84 -6.00
CA GLU A 234 -5.75 21.12 -5.35
C GLU A 234 -4.93 21.40 -4.09
N THR A 235 -4.33 20.34 -3.54
CA THR A 235 -3.30 20.41 -2.50
C THR A 235 -1.98 19.84 -3.02
N ALA A 236 -0.88 20.18 -2.36
CA ALA A 236 0.42 19.60 -2.70
C ALA A 236 0.37 18.07 -2.54
N THR A 237 0.47 17.35 -3.65
CA THR A 237 0.53 15.88 -3.70
C THR A 237 1.95 15.45 -4.10
N PRO A 238 2.57 14.48 -3.40
CA PRO A 238 3.98 14.11 -3.57
C PRO A 238 4.26 13.21 -4.78
N PHE A 239 3.58 13.43 -5.91
CA PHE A 239 3.96 12.79 -7.16
C PHE A 239 5.36 13.25 -7.59
N VAL A 240 6.12 12.35 -8.19
CA VAL A 240 7.46 12.63 -8.71
C VAL A 240 7.61 12.08 -10.13
N GLY A 241 8.38 12.78 -10.96
CA GLY A 241 8.83 12.25 -12.25
C GLY A 241 10.05 11.35 -12.06
N ALA A 242 10.09 10.24 -12.79
CA ALA A 242 11.18 9.27 -12.76
C ALA A 242 11.70 8.95 -14.17
N ASP A 243 12.89 8.34 -14.24
CA ASP A 243 13.53 7.89 -15.49
C ASP A 243 13.62 9.00 -16.54
N GLY A 244 14.04 10.20 -16.11
CA GLY A 244 14.24 11.38 -16.95
C GLY A 244 13.00 12.23 -17.19
N ALA A 245 11.81 11.79 -16.78
CA ALA A 245 10.62 12.64 -16.76
C ALA A 245 10.64 13.60 -15.56
N SER A 246 9.91 14.71 -15.69
CA SER A 246 9.68 15.64 -14.58
C SER A 246 8.19 15.82 -14.33
N PHE A 247 7.82 16.00 -13.07
CA PHE A 247 6.46 16.27 -12.62
C PHE A 247 6.35 17.69 -12.08
N SER A 248 5.21 18.33 -12.33
CA SER A 248 4.83 19.58 -11.69
C SER A 248 3.32 19.69 -11.57
N ILE A 249 2.84 20.45 -10.59
CA ILE A 249 1.43 20.84 -10.50
C ILE A 249 1.27 22.21 -11.17
N VAL A 250 0.38 22.30 -12.16
CA VAL A 250 0.19 23.50 -13.00
C VAL A 250 -1.28 23.94 -13.00
N ALA A 251 -1.52 25.23 -13.27
CA ALA A 251 -2.89 25.75 -13.34
C ALA A 251 -3.50 25.57 -14.75
N ASP A 252 -4.65 24.91 -14.84
CA ASP A 252 -5.53 24.82 -16.00
C ASP A 252 -6.83 25.60 -15.74
N GLY A 253 -6.88 26.87 -16.17
CA GLY A 253 -8.10 27.68 -16.04
C GLY A 253 -8.54 27.96 -14.60
N GLY A 254 -7.62 27.87 -13.63
CA GLY A 254 -7.89 28.05 -12.20
C GLY A 254 -8.07 26.74 -11.42
N ASN A 255 -8.09 25.59 -12.11
CA ASN A 255 -7.96 24.25 -11.51
C ASN A 255 -6.48 23.87 -11.49
N MET A 256 -6.00 23.21 -10.44
CA MET A 256 -4.64 22.67 -10.42
C MET A 256 -4.67 21.25 -10.99
N VAL A 257 -3.68 20.91 -11.82
CA VAL A 257 -3.58 19.59 -12.45
C VAL A 257 -2.15 19.07 -12.40
N GLY A 258 -1.99 17.75 -12.39
CA GLY A 258 -0.69 17.11 -12.55
C GLY A 258 -0.21 17.27 -13.99
N GLU A 259 1.06 17.61 -14.18
CA GLU A 259 1.72 17.67 -15.49
C GLU A 259 3.00 16.86 -15.47
N ILE A 260 3.11 15.91 -16.39
CA ILE A 260 4.36 15.22 -16.72
C ILE A 260 4.96 15.85 -17.97
N GLN A 261 6.26 16.13 -17.93
CA GLN A 261 7.06 16.57 -19.07
C GLN A 261 8.14 15.54 -19.39
N ASN A 262 8.50 15.45 -20.67
CA ASN A 262 9.47 14.48 -21.19
C ASN A 262 9.06 13.04 -20.88
N SER A 263 7.80 12.69 -21.14
CA SER A 263 7.22 11.38 -20.82
C SER A 263 7.84 10.18 -21.55
N ASN A 264 8.87 10.41 -22.38
CA ASN A 264 9.64 9.41 -23.14
C ASN A 264 11.14 9.78 -23.18
N ALA A 265 11.64 10.54 -22.18
CA ALA A 265 13.04 10.93 -22.10
C ALA A 265 13.99 9.72 -22.11
N GLN A 266 13.57 8.64 -21.45
CA GLN A 266 14.22 7.34 -21.40
C GLN A 266 13.17 6.25 -21.57
N ALA A 267 13.63 5.01 -21.73
CA ALA A 267 12.73 3.88 -21.58
C ALA A 267 12.11 3.93 -20.18
N PHE A 268 10.79 3.72 -20.10
CA PHE A 268 10.05 3.71 -18.84
C PHE A 268 9.94 5.06 -18.11
N SER A 269 10.19 6.20 -18.77
CA SER A 269 9.85 7.52 -18.21
C SER A 269 8.41 7.57 -17.69
N ASN A 270 8.24 7.97 -16.43
CA ASN A 270 6.96 7.87 -15.73
C ASN A 270 6.76 8.96 -14.67
N VAL A 271 5.54 9.01 -14.16
CA VAL A 271 5.21 9.72 -12.93
C VAL A 271 4.70 8.71 -11.89
N GLN A 272 5.11 8.87 -10.64
CA GLN A 272 4.84 7.91 -9.59
C GLN A 272 4.56 8.56 -8.23
N ILE A 273 3.85 7.83 -7.37
CA ILE A 273 3.55 8.20 -5.98
C ILE A 273 3.48 6.92 -5.13
N VAL A 274 3.95 7.01 -3.89
CA VAL A 274 3.71 5.99 -2.86
C VAL A 274 2.52 6.43 -2.02
N THR A 275 1.58 5.52 -1.78
CA THR A 275 0.32 5.76 -1.05
C THR A 275 0.21 4.80 0.12
N ALA A 276 -0.88 4.92 0.89
CA ALA A 276 -1.31 3.80 1.72
C ALA A 276 -1.51 2.53 0.86
N SER A 277 -1.34 1.36 1.47
CA SER A 277 -1.62 0.11 0.77
C SER A 277 -3.07 0.06 0.28
N LEU A 278 -3.21 -0.32 -0.98
CA LEU A 278 -4.49 -0.46 -1.65
C LEU A 278 -5.08 -1.83 -1.35
N ASP A 279 -6.40 -1.84 -1.18
CA ASP A 279 -7.17 -3.05 -1.02
C ASP A 279 -7.94 -3.32 -2.31
N PHE A 280 -7.62 -4.40 -3.02
CA PHE A 280 -8.33 -4.87 -4.21
C PHE A 280 -9.29 -6.03 -3.91
N SER A 281 -9.43 -6.42 -2.64
CA SER A 281 -10.35 -7.49 -2.27
C SER A 281 -11.82 -7.05 -2.39
N GLY A 282 -12.71 -8.03 -2.58
CA GLY A 282 -14.16 -7.80 -2.64
C GLY A 282 -14.67 -7.47 -4.04
N SER A 283 -15.45 -6.40 -4.16
CA SER A 283 -16.01 -5.95 -5.44
C SER A 283 -14.88 -5.60 -6.42
N PRO A 284 -15.09 -5.76 -7.74
CA PRO A 284 -14.03 -5.43 -8.68
C PRO A 284 -13.69 -3.94 -8.60
N LYS A 285 -12.40 -3.65 -8.45
CA LYS A 285 -11.88 -2.28 -8.29
C LYS A 285 -11.06 -1.86 -9.49
N GLY A 286 -10.79 -0.57 -9.58
CA GLY A 286 -9.99 0.00 -10.64
C GLY A 286 -9.81 1.48 -10.45
N PHE A 287 -9.24 2.11 -11.47
CA PHE A 287 -8.94 3.54 -11.45
C PHE A 287 -9.69 4.27 -12.54
N SER A 288 -10.14 5.49 -12.25
CA SER A 288 -10.42 6.48 -13.29
C SER A 288 -9.40 7.61 -13.20
N MET A 289 -9.01 8.15 -14.35
CA MET A 289 -8.16 9.32 -14.44
C MET A 289 -8.52 10.12 -15.68
N ARG A 290 -8.51 11.45 -15.58
CA ARG A 290 -8.61 12.33 -16.75
C ARG A 290 -7.23 12.63 -17.29
N VAL A 291 -7.10 12.63 -18.61
CA VAL A 291 -5.84 12.90 -19.32
C VAL A 291 -6.07 13.90 -20.44
N ARG A 292 -5.12 14.80 -20.65
CA ARG A 292 -5.02 15.73 -21.78
C ARG A 292 -3.58 15.82 -22.25
N GLY A 293 -3.36 15.82 -23.56
CA GLY A 293 -2.05 16.01 -24.17
C GLY A 293 -2.16 16.21 -25.68
N ASP A 294 -1.08 16.65 -26.31
CA ASP A 294 -1.08 17.09 -27.72
C ASP A 294 -0.95 15.95 -28.73
N ARG A 295 -0.84 14.70 -28.27
CA ARG A 295 -0.88 13.50 -29.13
C ARG A 295 -1.64 12.34 -28.50
N ALA A 296 -2.16 11.46 -29.35
CA ALA A 296 -2.73 10.19 -28.91
C ALA A 296 -1.61 9.22 -28.51
N THR A 297 -1.84 8.46 -27.43
CA THR A 297 -0.84 7.53 -26.88
C THR A 297 -1.53 6.48 -26.01
N PRO A 298 -1.00 5.24 -25.90
CA PRO A 298 -1.36 4.36 -24.79
C PRO A 298 -0.87 4.95 -23.47
N VAL A 299 -1.72 4.89 -22.45
CA VAL A 299 -1.39 5.21 -21.06
C VAL A 299 -1.40 3.90 -20.30
N LEU A 300 -0.29 3.55 -19.64
CA LEU A 300 -0.22 2.40 -18.73
C LEU A 300 -0.39 2.91 -17.30
N PHE A 301 -1.36 2.36 -16.59
CA PHE A 301 -1.52 2.55 -15.16
C PHE A 301 -1.04 1.28 -14.47
N LYS A 302 -0.02 1.41 -13.64
CA LYS A 302 0.58 0.30 -12.91
C LYS A 302 0.47 0.58 -11.42
N VAL A 303 0.14 -0.44 -10.65
CA VAL A 303 0.38 -0.45 -9.21
C VAL A 303 1.38 -1.55 -8.85
N GLU A 304 2.31 -1.25 -7.96
CA GLU A 304 3.34 -2.18 -7.50
C GLU A 304 3.50 -2.12 -5.98
N GLN A 305 4.11 -3.17 -5.43
CA GLN A 305 4.66 -3.11 -4.08
C GLN A 305 5.91 -2.22 -4.12
N ASP A 306 5.95 -1.19 -3.29
CA ASP A 306 7.12 -0.36 -3.16
C ASP A 306 8.35 -1.19 -2.75
N GLY A 307 9.49 -0.89 -3.36
CA GLY A 307 10.73 -1.68 -3.20
C GLY A 307 10.74 -3.05 -3.90
N ASN A 308 9.61 -3.54 -4.43
CA ASN A 308 9.53 -4.85 -5.09
C ASN A 308 8.71 -4.80 -6.40
N PHE A 309 9.38 -4.41 -7.48
CA PHE A 309 8.76 -4.30 -8.81
C PHE A 309 8.22 -5.63 -9.36
N ALA A 310 8.60 -6.78 -8.81
CA ALA A 310 8.11 -8.08 -9.26
C ALA A 310 6.66 -8.35 -8.81
N VAL A 311 6.19 -7.65 -7.77
CA VAL A 311 4.80 -7.70 -7.29
C VAL A 311 4.08 -6.48 -7.84
N ASN A 312 3.36 -6.66 -8.94
CA ASN A 312 2.67 -5.57 -9.61
C ASN A 312 1.43 -6.05 -10.36
N PHE A 313 0.54 -5.11 -10.65
CA PHE A 313 -0.55 -5.27 -11.59
C PHE A 313 -0.64 -4.03 -12.48
N GLU A 314 -0.96 -4.22 -13.76
CA GLU A 314 -0.97 -3.14 -14.74
C GLU A 314 -2.16 -3.24 -15.69
N ASN A 315 -2.68 -2.08 -16.11
CA ASN A 315 -3.73 -1.97 -17.10
C ASN A 315 -3.42 -0.81 -18.05
N SER A 316 -3.63 -1.01 -19.36
CA SER A 316 -3.38 0.02 -20.36
C SER A 316 -4.67 0.48 -21.03
N GLN A 317 -4.81 1.79 -21.21
CA GLN A 317 -5.90 2.44 -21.94
C GLN A 317 -5.36 3.36 -23.01
N SER A 318 -6.16 3.67 -24.04
CA SER A 318 -5.76 4.58 -25.12
C SER A 318 -6.34 5.98 -24.93
N TYR A 319 -5.46 6.98 -24.84
CA TYR A 319 -5.84 8.37 -25.01
C TYR A 319 -5.90 8.69 -26.51
N THR A 320 -7.05 9.17 -26.99
CA THR A 320 -7.39 9.25 -28.43
C THR A 320 -7.85 10.63 -28.89
N THR A 321 -7.95 11.61 -27.98
CA THR A 321 -8.52 12.93 -28.27
C THR A 321 -7.54 14.08 -28.02
N PRO A 322 -6.46 14.21 -28.82
CA PRO A 322 -5.44 15.24 -28.65
C PRO A 322 -5.99 16.65 -28.37
N GLY A 323 -5.40 17.33 -27.38
CA GLY A 323 -5.80 18.66 -26.91
C GLY A 323 -7.11 18.70 -26.13
N GLN A 324 -7.78 17.58 -25.88
CA GLN A 324 -9.04 17.52 -25.12
C GLN A 324 -8.88 16.63 -23.88
N TRP A 325 -9.62 16.95 -22.82
CA TRP A 325 -9.70 16.09 -21.64
C TRP A 325 -10.49 14.82 -21.97
N GLN A 326 -9.92 13.66 -21.66
CA GLN A 326 -10.55 12.33 -21.79
C GLN A 326 -10.45 11.58 -20.47
N THR A 327 -11.54 11.01 -19.99
CA THR A 327 -11.52 10.06 -18.87
C THR A 327 -11.11 8.68 -19.37
N LEU A 328 -10.08 8.11 -18.76
CA LEU A 328 -9.65 6.73 -18.93
C LEU A 328 -10.10 5.91 -17.71
N ILE A 329 -10.53 4.67 -17.95
CA ILE A 329 -10.93 3.72 -16.91
C ILE A 329 -10.02 2.52 -17.01
N PHE A 330 -9.26 2.26 -15.95
CA PHE A 330 -8.32 1.16 -15.85
C PHE A 330 -8.93 0.05 -15.01
N ASP A 331 -9.13 -1.11 -15.64
CA ASP A 331 -9.78 -2.26 -15.03
C ASP A 331 -8.76 -3.14 -14.28
N PHE A 332 -8.90 -3.22 -12.95
CA PHE A 332 -8.06 -4.04 -12.07
C PHE A 332 -8.84 -5.23 -11.47
N THR A 333 -9.96 -5.66 -12.09
CA THR A 333 -10.74 -6.83 -11.68
C THR A 333 -9.92 -8.13 -11.51
N GLY A 334 -8.77 -8.24 -12.17
CA GLY A 334 -7.86 -9.39 -12.05
C GLY A 334 -6.94 -9.37 -10.83
N GLU A 335 -6.92 -8.27 -10.09
CA GLU A 335 -6.16 -8.10 -8.85
C GLU A 335 -7.09 -8.31 -7.65
N SER A 336 -6.61 -8.99 -6.61
CA SER A 336 -7.43 -9.37 -5.45
C SER A 336 -6.69 -9.28 -4.11
N SER A 337 -5.43 -8.83 -4.13
CA SER A 337 -4.63 -8.60 -2.93
C SER A 337 -5.24 -7.52 -2.06
N ALA A 338 -5.14 -7.72 -0.74
CA ALA A 338 -5.48 -6.71 0.25
C ALA A 338 -4.18 -6.25 0.91
N GLY A 339 -3.85 -4.97 0.80
CA GLY A 339 -2.77 -4.37 1.58
C GLY A 339 -1.35 -4.56 1.03
N VAL A 340 -1.19 -5.08 -0.20
CA VAL A 340 0.13 -5.39 -0.78
C VAL A 340 0.66 -4.28 -1.68
N LEU A 341 -0.19 -3.74 -2.56
CA LEU A 341 0.20 -2.76 -3.58
C LEU A 341 0.04 -1.35 -3.02
N ASN A 342 1.11 -0.56 -3.00
CA ASN A 342 1.15 0.75 -2.33
C ASN A 342 1.91 1.81 -3.14
N LYS A 343 2.30 1.51 -4.38
CA LYS A 343 2.93 2.47 -5.28
C LYS A 343 2.19 2.52 -6.60
N THR A 344 1.79 3.72 -7.02
CA THR A 344 1.15 3.98 -8.31
C THR A 344 2.19 4.54 -9.28
N VAL A 345 2.27 3.98 -10.48
CA VAL A 345 3.20 4.37 -11.54
C VAL A 345 2.42 4.54 -12.84
N ILE A 346 2.50 5.71 -13.46
CA ILE A 346 1.74 6.06 -14.65
C ILE A 346 2.70 6.40 -15.79
N PHE A 347 2.56 5.68 -16.90
CA PHE A 347 3.35 5.89 -18.10
C PHE A 347 2.47 6.43 -19.22
N PHE A 348 2.88 7.56 -19.80
CA PHE A 348 2.20 8.13 -20.98
C PHE A 348 2.90 7.72 -22.29
N ASP A 349 4.13 7.21 -22.21
CA ASP A 349 4.85 6.57 -23.31
C ASP A 349 6.00 5.71 -22.74
N ILE A 350 5.96 4.39 -22.97
CA ILE A 350 6.92 3.44 -22.35
C ILE A 350 8.18 3.24 -23.20
N SER A 351 8.07 3.36 -24.52
CA SER A 351 9.13 2.93 -25.45
C SER A 351 9.37 3.87 -26.64
N GLY A 352 8.66 4.99 -26.70
CA GLY A 352 8.88 6.01 -27.71
C GLY A 352 10.24 6.67 -27.55
N SER A 353 10.88 7.03 -28.66
CA SER A 353 11.96 8.03 -28.62
C SER A 353 11.36 9.42 -28.41
N PRO A 354 12.10 10.37 -27.81
CA PRO A 354 11.65 11.76 -27.67
C PRO A 354 11.05 12.33 -28.95
N SER A 355 9.86 12.91 -28.83
CA SER A 355 9.13 13.52 -29.92
C SER A 355 9.69 14.91 -30.24
N ALA A 356 9.49 15.35 -31.48
CA ALA A 356 9.77 16.71 -31.90
C ALA A 356 8.47 17.37 -32.41
N PRO A 357 8.00 18.47 -31.81
CA PRO A 357 8.56 19.18 -30.64
C PRO A 357 8.33 18.43 -29.31
N THR A 358 9.12 18.78 -28.28
CA THR A 358 9.04 18.16 -26.93
C THR A 358 7.69 18.36 -26.22
N THR A 359 6.89 19.34 -26.67
CA THR A 359 5.52 19.55 -26.17
C THR A 359 4.59 18.37 -26.47
N LEU A 360 4.92 17.53 -27.47
CA LEU A 360 4.19 16.29 -27.74
C LEU A 360 4.42 15.21 -26.67
N ASP A 361 5.40 15.39 -25.78
CA ASP A 361 5.71 14.49 -24.65
C ASP A 361 5.37 15.14 -23.31
N THR A 362 4.45 16.10 -23.35
CA THR A 362 3.85 16.72 -22.17
C THR A 362 2.39 16.30 -22.08
N PHE A 363 2.01 15.75 -20.93
CA PHE A 363 0.65 15.33 -20.64
C PHE A 363 0.22 15.89 -19.30
N GLN A 364 -1.05 16.28 -19.23
CA GLN A 364 -1.71 16.70 -18.02
C GLN A 364 -2.72 15.64 -17.60
N PHE A 365 -2.87 15.47 -16.30
CA PHE A 365 -3.74 14.47 -15.72
C PHE A 365 -4.33 14.96 -14.40
N ASP A 366 -5.54 14.49 -14.12
CA ASP A 366 -6.36 14.98 -13.02
C ASP A 366 -7.44 13.96 -12.63
N ASP A 367 -8.13 14.19 -11.51
CA ASP A 367 -9.25 13.39 -11.02
C ASP A 367 -8.90 11.88 -10.95
N ILE A 368 -7.78 11.53 -10.31
CA ILE A 368 -7.39 10.13 -10.13
C ILE A 368 -8.19 9.54 -8.98
N ILE A 369 -9.04 8.56 -9.27
CA ILE A 369 -9.93 7.94 -8.29
C ILE A 369 -9.67 6.44 -8.28
N PHE A 370 -9.51 5.88 -7.07
CA PHE A 370 -9.53 4.45 -6.83
C PHE A 370 -10.84 4.08 -6.14
N ASP A 371 -11.64 3.22 -6.76
CA ASP A 371 -12.93 2.81 -6.20
C ASP A 371 -13.37 1.46 -6.80
N GLU A 372 -14.50 0.94 -6.33
CA GLU A 372 -15.24 -0.10 -7.03
C GLU A 372 -15.51 0.35 -8.47
N LEU A 373 -15.13 -0.50 -9.43
CA LEU A 373 -15.61 -0.37 -10.79
C LEU A 373 -17.11 -0.62 -10.76
N SER A 374 -17.88 0.46 -10.67
CA SER A 374 -19.24 0.42 -11.16
C SER A 374 -19.10 -0.02 -12.61
N THR A 375 -19.43 -1.27 -12.91
CA THR A 375 -19.45 -1.76 -14.29
C THR A 375 -20.06 -0.67 -15.15
N LEU A 376 -19.40 -0.35 -16.26
CA LEU A 376 -20.00 0.48 -17.29
C LEU A 376 -21.17 -0.31 -17.88
N SER A 377 -22.24 -0.45 -17.10
CA SER A 377 -23.57 -0.49 -17.67
C SER A 377 -23.62 0.78 -18.48
N THR A 378 -23.59 0.64 -19.81
CA THR A 378 -24.12 1.66 -20.70
C THR A 378 -25.40 2.09 -20.03
N SER A 379 -25.46 3.31 -19.48
CA SER A 379 -26.53 3.77 -18.59
C SER A 379 -27.80 3.03 -18.97
N GLU A 380 -28.18 1.99 -18.21
CA GLU A 380 -29.32 1.21 -18.62
C GLU A 380 -30.42 2.28 -18.62
N PHE A 381 -30.90 2.63 -19.82
CA PHE A 381 -32.05 3.50 -19.91
C PHE A 381 -33.10 2.59 -19.29
N SER A 382 -33.31 2.73 -17.98
CA SER A 382 -34.40 2.12 -17.25
C SER A 382 -35.62 2.76 -17.90
N THR A 383 -36.06 2.18 -19.02
CA THR A 383 -37.18 2.68 -19.78
C THR A 383 -38.33 2.75 -18.79
N LEU A 384 -38.81 3.97 -18.57
CA LEU A 384 -39.93 4.21 -17.68
C LEU A 384 -41.16 3.57 -18.34
N GLN A 385 -41.43 2.29 -18.07
CA GLN A 385 -42.56 1.61 -18.68
C GLN A 385 -43.85 2.12 -18.03
N SER A 386 -44.60 2.95 -18.76
CA SER A 386 -45.85 3.50 -18.29
C SER A 386 -47.04 2.88 -19.02
N LYS A 387 -48.12 2.58 -18.30
CA LYS A 387 -49.39 2.12 -18.86
C LYS A 387 -50.47 3.14 -18.53
N VAL A 388 -51.36 3.39 -19.49
CA VAL A 388 -52.47 4.32 -19.30
C VAL A 388 -53.79 3.64 -19.62
N PHE A 389 -54.71 3.63 -18.65
CA PHE A 389 -56.01 2.99 -18.80
C PHE A 389 -57.12 3.71 -18.00
N PRO A 390 -58.39 3.59 -18.43
CA PRO A 390 -58.79 3.08 -19.74
C PRO A 390 -58.35 4.05 -20.84
N ASN A 391 -58.00 3.53 -22.02
CA ASN A 391 -57.70 4.36 -23.19
C ASN A 391 -58.25 3.65 -24.43
N PRO A 392 -59.32 4.17 -25.07
CA PRO A 392 -59.93 5.50 -24.89
C PRO A 392 -60.70 5.70 -23.56
N SER A 393 -60.88 6.97 -23.14
CA SER A 393 -61.65 7.36 -21.94
C SER A 393 -62.56 8.56 -22.19
N SER A 394 -63.69 8.65 -21.46
CA SER A 394 -64.59 9.81 -21.46
C SER A 394 -64.22 10.85 -20.42
N ASP A 395 -63.55 10.51 -19.32
CA ASP A 395 -63.43 11.41 -18.17
C ASP A 395 -62.02 11.44 -17.59
N THR A 396 -61.41 10.28 -17.33
CA THR A 396 -60.09 10.22 -16.67
C THR A 396 -59.20 9.12 -17.25
N TRP A 397 -57.89 9.32 -17.17
CA TRP A 397 -56.89 8.27 -17.43
C TRP A 397 -56.04 8.02 -16.20
N THR A 398 -55.90 6.75 -15.82
CA THR A 398 -54.97 6.31 -14.78
C THR A 398 -53.64 5.97 -15.43
N VAL A 399 -52.57 6.60 -14.95
CA VAL A 399 -51.19 6.37 -15.39
C VAL A 399 -50.48 5.57 -14.31
N GLN A 400 -50.00 4.38 -14.65
CA GLN A 400 -49.17 3.55 -13.78
C GLN A 400 -47.79 3.38 -14.39
N SER A 401 -46.75 3.39 -13.56
CA SER A 401 -45.36 3.23 -13.99
C SER A 401 -44.58 2.29 -13.08
N THR A 402 -43.57 1.62 -13.63
CA THR A 402 -42.65 0.77 -12.88
C THR A 402 -41.67 1.55 -12.00
N LYS A 403 -41.55 2.88 -12.20
CA LYS A 403 -40.70 3.80 -11.42
C LYS A 403 -41.48 5.07 -11.03
N THR A 404 -40.96 5.83 -10.09
CA THR A 404 -41.57 7.08 -9.63
C THR A 404 -41.73 8.09 -10.78
N ILE A 405 -42.96 8.54 -10.99
CA ILE A 405 -43.31 9.57 -11.97
C ILE A 405 -43.02 10.94 -11.34
N ARG A 406 -42.04 11.66 -11.89
CA ARG A 406 -41.65 13.00 -11.44
C ARG A 406 -42.47 14.09 -12.13
N THR A 407 -42.72 13.93 -13.43
CA THR A 407 -43.48 14.92 -14.21
C THR A 407 -44.36 14.25 -15.26
N ILE A 408 -45.54 14.80 -15.47
CA ILE A 408 -46.44 14.46 -16.57
C ILE A 408 -46.78 15.74 -17.33
N GLU A 409 -46.58 15.77 -18.65
CA GLU A 409 -46.95 16.88 -19.52
C GLU A 409 -47.96 16.41 -20.57
N LEU A 410 -49.12 17.07 -20.67
CA LEU A 410 -50.19 16.77 -21.63
C LEU A 410 -50.14 17.76 -22.80
N PHE A 411 -50.22 17.24 -24.03
CA PHE A 411 -50.13 18.00 -25.27
C PHE A 411 -51.32 17.69 -26.20
N ASP A 412 -51.71 18.67 -27.03
CA ASP A 412 -52.61 18.45 -28.17
C ASP A 412 -51.86 17.89 -29.40
N ILE A 413 -52.59 17.64 -30.50
CA ILE A 413 -52.02 17.13 -31.76
C ILE A 413 -51.06 18.11 -32.46
N LEU A 414 -51.09 19.39 -32.10
CA LEU A 414 -50.21 20.43 -32.63
C LEU A 414 -48.95 20.59 -31.77
N GLY A 415 -48.81 19.82 -30.70
CA GLY A 415 -47.68 19.87 -29.78
C GLY A 415 -47.76 21.00 -28.75
N LYS A 416 -48.91 21.68 -28.62
CA LYS A 416 -49.11 22.69 -27.57
C LYS A 416 -49.33 22.00 -26.23
N ARG A 417 -48.55 22.39 -25.22
CA ARG A 417 -48.71 21.89 -23.84
C ARG A 417 -49.99 22.45 -23.23
N ILE A 418 -50.92 21.56 -22.88
CA ILE A 418 -52.21 21.87 -22.25
C ILE A 418 -52.06 21.93 -20.73
N ARG A 419 -51.40 20.92 -20.13
CA ARG A 419 -51.23 20.78 -18.67
C ARG A 419 -49.88 20.15 -18.31
N SER A 420 -49.42 20.38 -17.09
CA SER A 420 -48.24 19.75 -16.49
C SER A 420 -48.51 19.42 -15.01
N PHE A 421 -48.01 18.28 -14.55
CA PHE A 421 -48.20 17.77 -13.18
C PHE A 421 -46.88 17.21 -12.65
N SER A 422 -46.69 17.20 -11.32
CA SER A 422 -45.55 16.57 -10.66
C SER A 422 -45.99 15.61 -9.55
N PRO A 423 -46.46 14.40 -9.89
CA PRO A 423 -47.11 13.49 -8.95
C PRO A 423 -46.19 12.94 -7.85
N ASN A 424 -44.91 12.70 -8.18
CA ASN A 424 -43.94 12.03 -7.30
C ASN A 424 -44.45 10.68 -6.75
N SER A 425 -45.13 9.90 -7.59
CA SER A 425 -45.76 8.63 -7.25
C SER A 425 -45.59 7.61 -8.38
N PHE A 426 -45.83 6.32 -8.12
CA PHE A 426 -45.85 5.28 -9.16
C PHE A 426 -47.15 5.26 -9.98
N GLU A 427 -48.19 5.92 -9.47
CA GLU A 427 -49.52 5.98 -10.07
C GLU A 427 -50.14 7.37 -9.89
N THR A 428 -50.83 7.86 -10.91
CA THR A 428 -51.55 9.13 -10.86
C THR A 428 -52.72 9.16 -11.84
N ILE A 429 -53.64 10.11 -11.66
CA ILE A 429 -54.82 10.27 -12.50
C ILE A 429 -54.72 11.59 -13.27
N ILE A 430 -54.92 11.50 -14.58
CA ILE A 430 -55.10 12.65 -15.47
C ILE A 430 -56.59 12.85 -15.67
N SER A 431 -57.14 13.96 -15.18
CA SER A 431 -58.49 14.38 -15.55
C SER A 431 -58.51 14.87 -16.99
N GLY A 432 -59.48 14.37 -17.76
CA GLY A 432 -59.87 14.82 -19.08
C GLY A 432 -61.02 15.82 -19.04
N ASP A 433 -61.40 16.32 -17.87
CA ASP A 433 -62.37 17.40 -17.74
C ASP A 433 -61.80 18.64 -18.43
N GLN A 434 -62.63 19.30 -19.24
CA GLN A 434 -62.27 20.44 -20.10
C GLN A 434 -61.45 20.11 -21.36
N LEU A 435 -61.30 18.83 -21.72
CA LEU A 435 -60.75 18.43 -23.02
C LEU A 435 -61.87 18.09 -23.99
N GLU A 436 -61.80 18.59 -25.22
CA GLU A 436 -62.69 18.16 -26.31
C GLU A 436 -62.35 16.74 -26.77
N SER A 437 -63.34 16.02 -27.32
CA SER A 437 -63.15 14.71 -27.94
C SER A 437 -62.05 14.77 -28.99
N GLY A 438 -61.06 13.89 -28.90
CA GLY A 438 -59.89 13.98 -29.74
C GLY A 438 -58.68 13.20 -29.24
N MET A 439 -57.57 13.37 -29.96
CA MET A 439 -56.28 12.73 -29.67
C MET A 439 -55.37 13.69 -28.90
N TYR A 440 -54.71 13.17 -27.88
CA TYR A 440 -53.73 13.90 -27.07
C TYR A 440 -52.48 13.06 -26.88
N PHE A 441 -51.38 13.69 -26.48
CA PHE A 441 -50.14 13.00 -26.11
C PHE A 441 -49.76 13.36 -24.68
N VAL A 442 -49.35 12.36 -23.90
CA VAL A 442 -48.80 12.57 -22.57
C VAL A 442 -47.34 12.16 -22.54
N LYS A 443 -46.46 13.07 -22.10
CA LYS A 443 -45.05 12.80 -21.83
C LYS A 443 -44.85 12.60 -20.33
N ILE A 444 -44.39 11.43 -19.95
CA ILE A 444 -44.18 11.02 -18.56
C ILE A 444 -42.67 10.96 -18.32
N LYS A 445 -42.17 11.63 -17.28
CA LYS A 445 -40.75 11.68 -16.92
C LYS A 445 -40.56 11.12 -15.52
N GLY A 446 -39.63 10.19 -15.36
CA GLY A 446 -39.17 9.67 -14.08
C GLY A 446 -37.82 10.28 -13.68
N GLU A 447 -37.16 9.71 -12.68
CA GLU A 447 -35.81 10.12 -12.28
C GLU A 447 -34.75 9.84 -13.35
N LYS A 448 -34.85 8.69 -14.01
CA LYS A 448 -33.94 8.24 -15.06
C LYS A 448 -34.75 7.62 -16.21
N GLY A 449 -35.34 8.47 -17.07
CA GLY A 449 -36.08 8.03 -18.26
C GLY A 449 -37.40 8.79 -18.52
N SER A 450 -37.93 8.68 -19.73
CA SER A 450 -39.23 9.25 -20.11
C SER A 450 -40.00 8.37 -21.09
N ASP A 451 -41.33 8.41 -21.02
CA ASP A 451 -42.26 7.71 -21.91
C ASP A 451 -43.23 8.71 -22.56
N THR A 452 -43.76 8.40 -23.75
CA THR A 452 -44.77 9.24 -24.42
C THR A 452 -45.91 8.37 -24.93
N ILE A 453 -47.12 8.61 -24.42
CA ILE A 453 -48.30 7.77 -24.67
C ILE A 453 -49.39 8.61 -25.34
N ARG A 454 -50.02 8.04 -26.38
CA ARG A 454 -51.19 8.62 -27.04
C ARG A 454 -52.44 8.36 -26.22
N LEU A 455 -53.20 9.41 -25.90
CA LEU A 455 -54.49 9.35 -25.22
C LEU A 455 -55.63 9.65 -26.21
N ILE A 456 -56.76 8.96 -26.06
CA ILE A 456 -57.97 9.17 -26.87
C ILE A 456 -59.12 9.57 -25.94
N LYS A 457 -59.60 10.81 -26.06
CA LYS A 457 -60.82 11.32 -25.41
C LYS A 457 -62.01 11.01 -26.31
N LYS A 458 -63.00 10.29 -25.78
CA LYS A 458 -64.27 10.04 -26.47
C LYS A 458 -65.13 11.29 -26.50
#